data_AF-W6UJ66-F1
#
_entry.id   AF-W6UJ66-F1
#
_cell.length_a   1.000
_cell.length_b   1.000
_cell.length_c   1.000
_cell.angle_alpha   90.00
_cell.angle_beta   90.00
_cell.angle_gamma   90.00
#
_symmetry.space_group_name_H-M   'P 1'
#
loop_
_entity.id
_entity.type
_entity.pdbx_description
1 polymer ?
#
loop_
_entity_poly.entity_id
_entity_poly.type
_entity_poly.pdbx_seq_one_letter_code
_entity_poly.pdbx_strand_id
1 'polypeptide(L)'
;MIKEALPIKCLEAVILAIYLTRKCVELQRFAISFKSTQGENRYSHVVLGVCCRGRFGAVGLSRRSDLMFKPLKYNKLSELINDFLSAYSDHGHKVVKINISTAIPHTPQFLETINWKGLTFLPITRPDNRWISTVDEYAQIFCISPLTLPCNSFIRSYVTPLPKQGASLSTFQNNVSAVVKRSQSPLRPYWNAARREGAKKTLKRFQNNLPI
;
A
#
# COMPACT_ATOMS: atom_id res chain seq x y z
N MET A 1 -19.64 -3.56 -3.90
CA MET A 1 -19.23 -4.10 -2.58
C MET A 1 -20.40 -4.18 -1.63
N ILE A 2 -20.84 -3.06 -1.03
CA ILE A 2 -21.95 -3.09 -0.06
C ILE A 2 -23.30 -3.45 -0.71
N LYS A 3 -23.61 -2.86 -1.88
CA LYS A 3 -24.87 -3.12 -2.59
C LYS A 3 -24.96 -4.56 -3.12
N GLU A 4 -23.94 -5.00 -3.83
CA GLU A 4 -23.90 -6.34 -4.48
C GLU A 4 -23.59 -7.50 -3.51
N ALA A 5 -23.04 -7.22 -2.32
CA ALA A 5 -22.74 -8.21 -1.27
C ALA A 5 -21.96 -9.47 -1.70
N LEU A 6 -21.14 -9.38 -2.76
CA LEU A 6 -20.34 -10.50 -3.24
C LEU A 6 -19.11 -10.76 -2.35
N PRO A 7 -18.58 -12.00 -2.34
CA PRO A 7 -17.35 -12.33 -1.61
C PRO A 7 -16.17 -11.45 -2.05
N ILE A 8 -15.37 -11.01 -1.07
CA ILE A 8 -14.22 -10.12 -1.27
C ILE A 8 -12.91 -10.77 -0.79
N LYS A 9 -11.77 -10.19 -1.19
CA LYS A 9 -10.41 -10.57 -0.76
C LYS A 9 -9.75 -9.46 0.08
N CYS A 10 -8.49 -9.67 0.48
CA CYS A 10 -7.76 -8.78 1.38
C CYS A 10 -7.71 -7.31 0.92
N LEU A 11 -7.37 -7.03 -0.35
CA LEU A 11 -7.31 -5.66 -0.87
C LEU A 11 -8.68 -4.98 -0.84
N GLU A 12 -9.70 -5.71 -1.28
CA GLU A 12 -11.07 -5.25 -1.30
C GLU A 12 -11.60 -4.95 0.12
N ALA A 13 -11.26 -5.80 1.09
CA ALA A 13 -11.57 -5.59 2.49
C ALA A 13 -10.91 -4.33 3.05
N VAL A 14 -9.67 -4.02 2.66
CA VAL A 14 -8.99 -2.78 3.06
C VAL A 14 -9.71 -1.55 2.50
N ILE A 15 -10.06 -1.55 1.21
CA ILE A 15 -10.79 -0.44 0.59
C ILE A 15 -12.17 -0.25 1.23
N LEU A 16 -12.88 -1.35 1.49
CA LEU A 16 -14.17 -1.32 2.17
C LEU A 16 -14.04 -0.79 3.60
N ALA A 17 -13.03 -1.23 4.36
CA ALA A 17 -12.78 -0.76 5.72
C ALA A 17 -12.46 0.74 5.75
N ILE A 18 -11.67 1.25 4.80
CA ILE A 18 -11.42 2.69 4.64
C ILE A 18 -12.73 3.46 4.44
N TYR A 19 -13.64 2.93 3.61
CA TYR A 19 -14.94 3.55 3.36
C TYR A 19 -15.81 3.57 4.63
N LEU A 20 -15.91 2.43 5.33
CA LEU A 20 -16.75 2.29 6.53
C LEU A 20 -16.25 3.12 7.72
N THR A 21 -14.92 3.26 7.86
CA THR A 21 -14.29 4.01 8.97
C THR A 21 -14.12 5.50 8.69
N ARG A 22 -14.64 6.00 7.55
CA ARG A 22 -14.50 7.41 7.16
C ARG A 22 -14.96 8.39 8.22
N LYS A 23 -16.10 8.10 8.87
CA LYS A 23 -16.71 9.00 9.88
C LYS A 23 -16.03 8.93 11.26
N CYS A 24 -15.12 7.99 11.47
CA CYS A 24 -14.43 7.79 12.74
C CYS A 24 -13.15 8.64 12.81
N VAL A 25 -13.27 9.95 13.07
CA VAL A 25 -12.13 10.90 13.03
C VAL A 25 -11.04 10.61 14.06
N GLU A 26 -11.36 9.93 15.17
CA GLU A 26 -10.37 9.48 16.16
C GLU A 26 -9.51 8.31 15.67
N LEU A 27 -9.93 7.64 14.59
CA LEU A 27 -9.29 6.44 14.06
C LEU A 27 -8.35 6.79 12.92
N GLN A 28 -7.05 6.84 13.20
CA GLN A 28 -6.03 6.95 12.17
C GLN A 28 -5.89 5.61 11.43
N ARG A 29 -5.73 5.68 10.11
CA ARG A 29 -5.77 4.51 9.22
C ARG A 29 -4.55 4.50 8.32
N PHE A 30 -3.96 3.34 8.15
CA PHE A 30 -2.81 3.12 7.27
C PHE A 30 -2.82 1.67 6.78
N ALA A 31 -2.37 1.41 5.56
CA ALA A 31 -2.27 0.07 5.02
C ALA A 31 -0.94 -0.58 5.39
N ILE A 32 -0.99 -1.85 5.78
CA ILE A 32 0.17 -2.69 6.01
C ILE A 32 0.16 -3.82 4.98
N SER A 33 1.18 -3.86 4.13
CA SER A 33 1.34 -4.84 3.07
C SER A 33 2.48 -5.80 3.39
N PHE A 34 2.16 -7.09 3.44
CA PHE A 34 3.11 -8.17 3.67
C PHE A 34 3.40 -8.90 2.36
N LYS A 35 4.69 -9.12 2.09
CA LYS A 35 5.16 -10.06 1.06
C LYS A 35 5.85 -11.22 1.77
N SER A 36 5.35 -12.43 1.57
CA SER A 36 5.89 -13.64 2.19
C SER A 36 6.21 -14.72 1.15
N THR A 37 7.04 -15.66 1.53
CA THR A 37 7.35 -16.87 0.77
C THR A 37 7.03 -18.12 1.56
N GLN A 38 6.54 -19.15 0.87
CA GLN A 38 6.37 -20.50 1.42
C GLN A 38 6.85 -21.46 0.34
N GLY A 39 7.95 -22.16 0.59
CA GLY A 39 8.72 -22.82 -0.46
C GLY A 39 9.17 -21.81 -1.53
N GLU A 40 8.87 -22.10 -2.79
CA GLU A 40 9.18 -21.24 -3.94
C GLU A 40 8.11 -20.18 -4.21
N ASN A 41 6.92 -20.33 -3.60
CA ASN A 41 5.77 -19.49 -3.90
C ASN A 41 5.82 -18.16 -3.14
N ARG A 42 5.50 -17.08 -3.84
CA ARG A 42 5.40 -15.72 -3.29
C ARG A 42 3.95 -15.33 -3.07
N TYR A 43 3.66 -14.83 -1.87
CA TYR A 43 2.32 -14.38 -1.48
C TYR A 43 2.33 -12.91 -1.13
N SER A 44 1.20 -12.26 -1.41
CA SER A 44 0.95 -10.86 -1.07
C SER A 44 -0.32 -10.78 -0.25
N HIS A 45 -0.24 -10.04 0.84
CA HIS A 45 -1.36 -9.85 1.75
C HIS A 45 -1.36 -8.41 2.27
N VAL A 46 -2.54 -7.85 2.51
CA VAL A 46 -2.69 -6.47 2.95
C VAL A 46 -3.79 -6.38 4.00
N VAL A 47 -3.55 -5.59 5.03
CA VAL A 47 -4.51 -5.26 6.08
C VAL A 47 -4.53 -3.76 6.30
N LEU A 48 -5.62 -3.25 6.87
CA LEU A 48 -5.72 -1.87 7.32
C LEU A 48 -5.29 -1.81 8.78
N GLY A 49 -4.09 -1.30 9.03
CA GLY A 49 -3.66 -0.88 10.35
C GLY A 49 -4.50 0.30 10.82
N VAL A 50 -4.92 0.24 12.08
CA VAL A 50 -5.71 1.29 12.72
C VAL A 50 -5.04 1.72 14.02
N CYS A 51 -5.10 3.01 14.31
CA CYS A 51 -4.54 3.61 15.50
C CYS A 51 -5.59 4.54 16.13
N CYS A 52 -5.90 4.32 17.40
CA CYS A 52 -6.86 5.13 18.15
C CYS A 52 -6.33 5.33 19.56
N ARG A 53 -6.22 6.59 20.00
CA ARG A 53 -5.78 6.95 21.36
C ARG A 53 -4.46 6.27 21.78
N GLY A 54 -3.50 6.21 20.85
CA GLY A 54 -2.19 5.59 21.07
C GLY A 54 -2.17 4.06 21.09
N ARG A 55 -3.30 3.39 20.81
CA ARG A 55 -3.36 1.92 20.66
C ARG A 55 -3.49 1.54 19.19
N PHE A 56 -2.82 0.47 18.83
CA PHE A 56 -2.79 -0.10 17.49
C PHE A 56 -3.66 -1.36 17.40
N GLY A 57 -4.21 -1.58 16.22
CA GLY A 57 -4.97 -2.76 15.84
C GLY A 57 -5.00 -2.92 14.32
N ALA A 58 -5.75 -3.89 13.82
CA ALA A 58 -5.88 -4.10 12.39
C ALA A 58 -7.29 -4.59 12.00
N VAL A 59 -7.73 -4.18 10.83
CA VAL A 59 -8.94 -4.65 10.16
C VAL A 59 -8.55 -5.16 8.78
N GLY A 60 -9.04 -6.32 8.41
CA GLY A 60 -8.73 -6.91 7.12
C GLY A 60 -9.47 -8.23 6.94
N LEU A 61 -9.17 -8.89 5.81
CA LEU A 61 -9.71 -10.20 5.52
C LEU A 61 -8.59 -11.10 5.01
N SER A 62 -8.51 -12.29 5.59
CA SER A 62 -7.57 -13.32 5.21
C SER A 62 -8.26 -14.68 5.24
N ARG A 63 -7.65 -15.66 4.59
CA ARG A 63 -8.07 -17.06 4.69
C ARG A 63 -7.77 -17.66 6.07
N ARG A 64 -6.89 -17.00 6.84
CA ARG A 64 -6.50 -17.39 8.20
C ARG A 64 -7.00 -16.31 9.18
N SER A 65 -7.56 -16.74 10.31
CA SER A 65 -8.21 -15.85 11.27
C SER A 65 -7.23 -14.98 12.05
N ASP A 66 -6.00 -15.45 12.24
CA ASP A 66 -4.89 -14.77 12.89
C ASP A 66 -4.16 -13.75 11.99
N LEU A 67 -4.38 -13.80 10.68
CA LEU A 67 -3.80 -12.88 9.69
C LEU A 67 -4.82 -11.83 9.23
N MET A 68 -5.80 -11.45 10.05
CA MET A 68 -6.82 -10.45 9.67
C MET A 68 -7.08 -9.42 10.77
N PHE A 69 -8.18 -9.56 11.50
CA PHE A 69 -8.57 -8.69 12.60
C PHE A 69 -7.62 -8.84 13.78
N LYS A 70 -7.16 -7.70 14.29
CA LYS A 70 -6.41 -7.59 15.53
C LYS A 70 -7.05 -6.50 16.40
N PRO A 71 -7.41 -6.80 17.66
CA PRO A 71 -8.04 -5.82 18.54
C PRO A 71 -7.08 -4.65 18.83
N LEU A 72 -7.65 -3.50 19.19
CA LEU A 72 -6.93 -2.27 19.59
C LEU A 72 -6.27 -2.41 20.98
N LYS A 73 -5.30 -3.32 21.11
CA LYS A 73 -4.62 -3.65 22.37
C LYS A 73 -3.12 -3.35 22.38
N TYR A 74 -2.50 -3.15 21.23
CA TYR A 74 -1.06 -3.01 21.12
C TYR A 74 -0.64 -1.57 21.40
N ASN A 75 0.39 -1.35 22.22
CA ASN A 75 0.84 0.00 22.56
C ASN A 75 1.82 0.54 21.52
N LYS A 76 2.47 -0.37 20.79
CA LYS A 76 3.45 -0.05 19.76
C LYS A 76 3.06 -0.71 18.44
N LEU A 77 3.46 -0.10 17.33
CA LEU A 77 3.22 -0.66 16.01
C LEU A 77 4.11 -1.89 15.79
N SER A 78 5.32 -1.88 16.34
CA SER A 78 6.22 -3.03 16.33
C SER A 78 5.61 -4.29 16.95
N GLU A 79 4.89 -4.16 18.07
CA GLU A 79 4.19 -5.28 18.73
C GLU A 79 3.09 -5.88 17.83
N LEU A 80 2.29 -5.02 17.18
CA LEU A 80 1.28 -5.47 16.21
C LEU A 80 1.92 -6.22 15.04
N ILE A 81 3.03 -5.69 14.51
CA ILE A 81 3.74 -6.33 13.39
C ILE A 81 4.36 -7.66 13.83
N ASN A 82 4.95 -7.74 15.02
CA ASN A 82 5.49 -8.98 15.56
C ASN A 82 4.42 -10.06 15.72
N ASP A 83 3.21 -9.69 16.13
CA ASP A 83 2.09 -10.63 16.20
C ASP A 83 1.68 -11.18 14.82
N PHE A 84 1.70 -10.34 13.77
CA PHE A 84 1.55 -10.83 12.39
C PHE A 84 2.72 -11.71 11.95
N LEU A 85 3.96 -11.35 12.29
CA LEU A 85 5.15 -12.14 11.96
C LEU A 85 5.10 -13.53 12.60
N SER A 86 4.67 -13.62 13.86
CA SER A 86 4.45 -14.90 14.55
C SER A 86 3.40 -15.72 13.82
N ALA A 87 2.24 -15.14 13.53
CA ALA A 87 1.18 -15.83 12.80
C ALA A 87 1.65 -16.32 11.40
N TYR A 88 2.46 -15.54 10.68
CA TYR A 88 3.05 -16.01 9.41
C TYR A 88 3.98 -17.21 9.62
N SER A 89 4.86 -17.15 10.62
CA SER A 89 5.77 -18.24 10.97
C SER A 89 5.01 -19.52 11.32
N ASP A 90 3.90 -19.41 12.05
CA ASP A 90 3.05 -20.54 12.46
C ASP A 90 2.44 -21.28 11.26
N HIS A 91 2.13 -20.54 10.17
CA HIS A 91 1.68 -21.12 8.90
C HIS A 91 2.83 -21.47 7.94
N GLY A 92 4.09 -21.46 8.41
CA GLY A 92 5.27 -21.81 7.61
C GLY A 92 5.63 -20.78 6.53
N HIS A 93 5.16 -19.54 6.67
CA HIS A 93 5.51 -18.44 5.77
C HIS A 93 6.70 -17.64 6.31
N LYS A 94 7.62 -17.29 5.43
CA LYS A 94 8.74 -16.38 5.70
C LYS A 94 8.41 -14.99 5.14
N VAL A 95 8.29 -13.97 5.99
CA VAL A 95 7.97 -12.60 5.55
C VAL A 95 9.23 -11.91 5.00
N VAL A 96 9.27 -11.69 3.68
CA VAL A 96 10.42 -11.09 3.00
C VAL A 96 10.41 -9.57 3.11
N LYS A 97 9.23 -8.95 2.96
CA LYS A 97 9.10 -7.50 2.86
C LYS A 97 7.79 -7.01 3.47
N ILE A 98 7.88 -5.91 4.21
CA ILE A 98 6.73 -5.20 4.77
C ILE A 98 6.74 -3.78 4.21
N ASN A 99 5.57 -3.30 3.78
CA ASN A 99 5.37 -1.89 3.41
C ASN A 99 4.24 -1.32 4.26
N ILE A 100 4.46 -0.14 4.84
CA ILE A 100 3.49 0.61 5.61
C ILE A 100 3.18 1.87 4.80
N SER A 101 1.90 2.18 4.61
CA SER A 101 1.49 3.41 3.93
C SER A 101 1.65 4.63 4.83
N THR A 102 1.55 5.82 4.25
CA THR A 102 1.24 7.02 5.02
C THR A 102 -0.19 6.93 5.59
N ALA A 103 -0.54 7.82 6.52
CA ALA A 103 -1.91 7.94 6.97
C ALA A 103 -2.85 8.22 5.80
N ILE A 104 -4.00 7.54 5.83
CA ILE A 104 -5.05 7.65 4.82
C ILE A 104 -6.03 8.73 5.31
N PRO A 105 -6.20 9.84 4.59
CA PRO A 105 -7.08 10.92 5.02
C PRO A 105 -8.55 10.47 5.05
N HIS A 106 -9.31 11.00 6.01
CA HIS A 106 -10.76 10.74 6.11
C HIS A 106 -11.52 11.34 4.93
N THR A 107 -11.11 12.52 4.51
CA THR A 107 -11.68 13.23 3.36
C THR A 107 -10.59 13.32 2.29
N PRO A 108 -10.54 12.37 1.34
CA PRO A 108 -9.57 12.44 0.26
C PRO A 108 -9.86 13.65 -0.63
N GLN A 109 -8.82 14.39 -1.01
CA GLN A 109 -8.94 15.45 -2.01
C GLN A 109 -9.14 14.84 -3.40
N PHE A 110 -9.54 15.67 -4.37
CA PHE A 110 -9.76 15.21 -5.73
C PHE A 110 -8.50 14.56 -6.30
N LEU A 111 -8.62 13.30 -6.76
CA LEU A 111 -7.54 12.46 -7.30
C LEU A 111 -6.41 12.10 -6.33
N GLU A 112 -6.58 12.32 -5.03
CA GLU A 112 -5.61 11.87 -4.04
C GLU A 112 -5.57 10.33 -4.00
N THR A 113 -4.36 9.77 -4.11
CA THR A 113 -4.14 8.32 -4.10
C THR A 113 -3.50 7.87 -2.79
N ILE A 114 -3.80 6.63 -2.39
CA ILE A 114 -3.18 6.03 -1.20
C ILE A 114 -1.70 5.78 -1.49
N ASN A 115 -0.81 6.36 -0.69
CA ASN A 115 0.62 6.07 -0.78
C ASN A 115 0.96 4.75 -0.07
N TRP A 116 0.85 3.64 -0.79
CA TRP A 116 1.08 2.28 -0.28
C TRP A 116 2.51 1.97 0.18
N LYS A 117 3.50 2.83 -0.11
CA LYS A 117 4.93 2.58 0.16
C LYS A 117 5.57 3.74 0.91
N GLY A 118 4.98 4.12 2.05
CA GLY A 118 5.53 5.15 2.93
C GLY A 118 6.82 4.70 3.60
N LEU A 119 6.75 3.61 4.37
CA LEU A 119 7.91 2.95 4.98
C LEU A 119 8.03 1.52 4.44
N THR A 120 9.24 1.09 4.10
CA THR A 120 9.52 -0.26 3.61
C THR A 120 10.72 -0.84 4.32
N PHE A 121 10.60 -2.06 4.84
CA PHE A 121 11.71 -2.78 5.46
C PHE A 121 11.63 -4.29 5.21
N LEU A 122 12.76 -4.97 5.42
CA LEU A 122 12.97 -6.40 5.15
C LEU A 122 13.33 -7.09 6.47
N PRO A 123 12.39 -7.74 7.17
CA PRO A 123 12.63 -8.27 8.51
C PRO A 123 13.62 -9.45 8.53
N ILE A 124 13.68 -10.26 7.47
CA ILE A 124 14.60 -11.43 7.41
C ILE A 124 16.05 -11.01 7.08
N THR A 125 16.22 -10.01 6.21
CA THR A 125 17.57 -9.60 5.75
C THR A 125 18.33 -8.86 6.85
N ARG A 126 17.63 -8.30 7.84
CA ARG A 126 18.24 -7.59 8.98
C ARG A 126 17.69 -8.15 10.30
N PRO A 127 18.35 -9.16 10.89
CA PRO A 127 17.94 -9.74 12.17
C PRO A 127 18.25 -8.83 13.37
N ASP A 128 18.82 -7.64 13.14
CA ASP A 128 19.29 -6.73 14.18
C ASP A 128 18.17 -6.02 14.96
N ASN A 129 16.90 -6.33 14.70
CA ASN A 129 15.72 -5.71 15.30
C ASN A 129 15.70 -4.17 15.23
N ARG A 130 16.60 -3.53 14.46
CA ARG A 130 16.68 -2.07 14.37
C ARG A 130 15.44 -1.45 13.74
N TRP A 131 14.70 -2.25 12.96
CA TRP A 131 13.44 -1.83 12.37
C TRP A 131 12.38 -1.50 13.41
N ILE A 132 12.45 -2.05 14.64
CA ILE A 132 11.48 -1.80 15.71
C ILE A 132 11.40 -0.31 16.03
N SER A 133 12.53 0.32 16.34
CA SER A 133 12.58 1.75 16.67
C SER A 133 12.13 2.62 15.49
N THR A 134 12.58 2.31 14.27
CA THR A 134 12.20 3.06 13.07
C THR A 134 10.69 2.97 12.78
N VAL A 135 10.09 1.80 12.98
CA VAL A 135 8.65 1.60 12.78
C VAL A 135 7.85 2.37 13.82
N ASP A 136 8.27 2.33 15.08
CA ASP A 136 7.56 3.03 16.16
C ASP A 136 7.71 4.56 16.03
N GLU A 137 8.88 5.07 15.65
CA GLU A 137 9.08 6.48 15.29
C GLU A 137 8.21 6.89 14.10
N TYR A 138 8.17 6.07 13.05
CA TYR A 138 7.30 6.32 11.89
C TYR A 138 5.83 6.36 12.30
N ALA A 139 5.41 5.49 13.23
CA ALA A 139 4.05 5.46 13.74
C ALA A 139 3.68 6.74 14.50
N GLN A 140 4.63 7.34 15.22
CA GLN A 140 4.38 8.60 15.92
C GLN A 140 4.01 9.74 14.95
N ILE A 141 4.62 9.78 13.76
CA ILE A 141 4.38 10.85 12.76
C ILE A 141 2.88 11.02 12.45
N PHE A 142 2.12 9.92 12.42
CA PHE A 142 0.70 9.96 12.08
C PHE A 142 -0.26 9.54 13.20
N CYS A 143 0.20 8.90 14.27
CA CYS A 143 -0.64 8.62 15.45
C CYS A 143 -0.71 9.79 16.44
N ILE A 144 0.15 10.81 16.30
CA ILE A 144 -0.01 12.05 17.07
C ILE A 144 -1.32 12.71 16.61
N SER A 145 -2.35 12.51 17.42
CA SER A 145 -3.57 13.30 17.30
C SER A 145 -3.22 14.77 17.56
N PRO A 146 -3.75 15.73 16.79
CA PRO A 146 -3.53 17.17 17.05
C PRO A 146 -4.13 17.68 18.38
N LEU A 147 -4.56 16.79 19.28
CA LEU A 147 -5.11 17.13 20.60
C LEU A 147 -4.05 17.15 21.72
N THR A 148 -2.79 16.86 21.43
CA THR A 148 -1.69 17.02 22.41
C THR A 148 -0.42 17.54 21.71
N LEU A 149 -0.35 18.85 21.48
CA LEU A 149 0.92 19.53 21.25
C LEU A 149 1.21 20.42 22.47
N PRO A 150 2.22 20.12 23.31
CA PRO A 150 3.12 21.18 23.71
C PRO A 150 4.01 21.48 22.50
N CYS A 151 4.00 22.75 22.09
CA CYS A 151 4.87 23.29 21.06
C CYS A 151 6.32 22.93 21.42
N ASN A 152 6.96 22.00 20.70
CA ASN A 152 8.41 21.98 20.67
C ASN A 152 8.95 21.52 19.32
N SER A 153 9.72 22.43 18.76
CA SER A 153 10.40 22.45 17.48
C SER A 153 11.38 21.29 17.31
N PHE A 154 11.00 20.20 16.64
CA PHE A 154 11.98 19.18 16.21
C PHE A 154 11.67 18.44 14.90
N ILE A 155 10.72 18.89 14.08
CA ILE A 155 10.55 18.38 12.71
C ILE A 155 11.13 19.40 11.72
N ARG A 156 12.46 19.44 11.61
CA ARG A 156 13.17 20.20 10.57
C ARG A 156 14.36 19.42 10.01
N SER A 157 14.15 18.25 9.44
CA SER A 157 15.22 17.59 8.67
C SER A 157 14.83 16.60 7.56
N TYR A 158 13.56 16.27 7.33
CA TYR A 158 13.19 15.35 6.23
C TYR A 158 12.10 15.87 5.29
N VAL A 159 12.00 17.20 5.14
CA VAL A 159 11.31 17.82 4.01
C VAL A 159 12.39 18.45 3.14
N THR A 160 12.78 17.76 2.07
CA THR A 160 13.47 18.41 0.95
C THR A 160 12.59 19.56 0.45
N PRO A 161 13.09 20.80 0.39
CA PRO A 161 12.31 21.90 -0.14
C PRO A 161 12.02 21.64 -1.62
N LEU A 162 10.75 21.71 -2.01
CA LEU A 162 10.39 21.98 -3.40
C LEU A 162 11.09 23.29 -3.83
N PRO A 163 11.69 23.34 -5.03
CA PRO A 163 12.35 24.55 -5.50
C PRO A 163 11.34 25.68 -5.62
N LYS A 164 11.58 26.78 -4.89
CA LYS A 164 10.84 28.03 -5.03
C LYS A 164 11.15 28.63 -6.40
N GLN A 165 10.25 28.50 -7.37
CA GLN A 165 10.28 29.34 -8.57
C GLN A 165 9.46 30.60 -8.30
N GLY A 166 10.17 31.68 -7.99
CA GLY A 166 9.71 33.02 -8.32
C GLY A 166 10.19 33.33 -9.72
N ALA A 167 9.31 33.23 -10.71
CA ALA A 167 9.53 33.81 -12.03
C ALA A 167 8.16 34.15 -12.66
N SER A 168 8.08 35.37 -13.16
CA SER A 168 6.91 36.10 -13.63
C SER A 168 6.11 35.41 -14.75
N LEU A 169 4.80 35.73 -14.77
CA LEU A 169 3.72 35.20 -15.61
C LEU A 169 3.79 35.49 -17.12
N SER A 170 4.95 35.81 -17.69
CA SER A 170 5.08 36.20 -19.11
C SER A 170 5.87 35.23 -19.99
N THR A 171 6.33 34.09 -19.48
CA THR A 171 7.11 33.10 -20.26
C THR A 171 6.33 31.81 -20.59
N PHE A 172 5.07 31.70 -20.16
CA PHE A 172 4.27 30.47 -20.27
C PHE A 172 3.67 30.19 -21.67
N GLN A 173 3.75 31.13 -22.61
CA GLN A 173 3.14 30.97 -23.94
C GLN A 173 4.12 30.56 -25.06
N ASN A 174 5.44 30.60 -24.82
CA ASN A 174 6.42 30.26 -25.87
C ASN A 174 6.99 28.84 -25.79
N ASN A 175 6.68 28.06 -24.75
CA ASN A 175 7.22 26.70 -24.57
C ASN A 175 6.26 25.56 -24.97
N VAL A 176 5.00 25.85 -25.30
CA VAL A 176 4.05 24.83 -25.77
C VAL A 176 4.38 24.39 -27.21
N SER A 177 4.94 25.27 -28.03
CA SER A 177 5.29 24.97 -29.43
C SER A 177 6.63 24.22 -29.61
N ALA A 178 7.48 24.18 -28.58
CA ALA A 178 8.81 23.53 -28.66
C ALA A 178 8.80 22.07 -28.15
N VAL A 179 7.83 21.70 -27.31
CA VAL A 179 7.70 20.31 -26.79
C VAL A 179 6.98 19.39 -27.79
N VAL A 180 6.11 19.95 -28.65
CA VAL A 180 5.36 19.19 -29.67
C VAL A 180 6.26 18.69 -30.83
N LYS A 181 7.50 19.18 -30.97
CA LYS A 181 8.44 18.75 -32.03
C LYS A 181 9.50 17.72 -31.61
N ARG A 182 9.51 17.24 -30.37
CA ARG A 182 10.53 16.28 -29.88
C ARG A 182 10.04 14.83 -29.65
N SER A 183 8.79 14.51 -30.00
CA SER A 183 8.22 13.16 -29.84
C SER A 183 7.89 12.45 -31.16
N GLN A 184 8.74 12.56 -32.18
CA GLN A 184 8.68 11.70 -33.36
C GLN A 184 10.06 11.10 -33.68
N SER A 185 10.29 9.87 -33.22
CA SER A 185 11.24 8.91 -33.80
C SER A 185 10.89 7.48 -33.32
N PRO A 186 11.21 6.43 -34.11
CA PRO A 186 10.26 5.36 -34.40
C PRO A 186 10.19 4.22 -33.38
N LEU A 187 8.97 3.68 -33.22
CA LEU A 187 8.63 2.48 -32.46
C LEU A 187 9.42 1.24 -32.95
N ARG A 188 10.18 0.60 -32.06
CA ARG A 188 10.62 -0.81 -32.23
C ARG A 188 9.44 -1.73 -31.88
N PRO A 189 9.02 -2.66 -32.76
CA PRO A 189 7.87 -3.53 -32.49
C PRO A 189 8.36 -4.86 -31.90
N TYR A 190 8.27 -5.05 -30.58
CA TYR A 190 8.59 -6.37 -30.00
C TYR A 190 7.76 -6.75 -28.78
N TRP A 191 6.42 -6.61 -28.82
CA TRP A 191 5.55 -7.18 -27.76
C TRP A 191 4.18 -7.72 -28.24
N ASN A 192 3.90 -7.75 -29.54
CA ASN A 192 2.56 -8.13 -30.06
C ASN A 192 2.47 -9.48 -30.79
N ALA A 193 3.57 -10.24 -30.94
CA ALA A 193 3.55 -11.52 -31.65
C ALA A 193 3.05 -12.69 -30.75
N ALA A 194 3.47 -12.75 -29.48
CA ALA A 194 3.16 -13.87 -28.59
C ALA A 194 1.67 -13.97 -28.20
N ARG A 195 0.92 -12.86 -28.25
CA ARG A 195 -0.52 -12.85 -27.89
C ARG A 195 -1.43 -13.26 -29.06
N ARG A 196 -0.98 -13.15 -30.32
CA ARG A 196 -1.74 -13.57 -31.52
C ARG A 196 -1.58 -15.06 -31.83
N GLU A 197 -0.41 -15.63 -31.55
CA GLU A 197 -0.14 -17.08 -31.68
C GLU A 197 -1.00 -17.92 -30.73
N GLY A 198 -1.12 -17.50 -29.46
CA GLY A 198 -1.94 -18.21 -28.46
C GLY A 198 -3.44 -18.20 -28.79
N ALA A 199 -3.96 -17.07 -29.28
CA ALA A 199 -5.37 -16.96 -29.67
C ALA A 199 -5.73 -17.82 -30.90
N LYS A 200 -4.81 -17.92 -31.88
CA LYS A 200 -5.01 -18.77 -33.08
C LYS A 200 -4.94 -20.27 -32.76
N LYS A 201 -4.10 -20.69 -31.80
CA LYS A 201 -4.03 -22.10 -31.36
C LYS A 201 -5.27 -22.55 -30.60
N THR A 202 -5.89 -21.67 -29.80
CA THR A 202 -7.12 -21.99 -29.06
C THR A 202 -8.34 -22.08 -29.99
N LEU A 203 -8.44 -21.21 -31.00
CA LEU A 203 -9.53 -21.25 -31.99
C LEU A 203 -9.49 -22.48 -32.90
N LYS A 204 -8.29 -22.93 -33.33
CA LYS A 204 -8.14 -24.18 -34.10
C LYS A 204 -8.53 -25.44 -33.31
N ARG A 205 -8.40 -25.41 -31.98
CA ARG A 205 -8.75 -26.57 -31.12
C ARG A 205 -10.25 -26.71 -30.88
N PHE A 206 -11.01 -25.63 -31.00
CA PHE A 206 -12.47 -25.64 -30.87
C PHE A 206 -13.18 -26.08 -32.17
N GLN A 207 -12.62 -25.78 -33.34
CA GLN A 207 -13.25 -26.15 -34.62
C GLN A 207 -13.10 -27.64 -34.99
N ASN A 208 -12.16 -28.37 -34.38
CA ASN A 208 -11.87 -29.77 -34.73
C ASN A 208 -12.53 -30.81 -33.79
N ASN A 209 -13.37 -30.40 -32.84
CA ASN A 209 -14.01 -31.31 -31.85
C ASN A 209 -15.54 -31.18 -31.83
N LEU A 210 -16.17 -30.91 -32.97
CA LEU A 210 -17.61 -31.09 -33.12
C LEU A 210 -17.86 -32.50 -33.67
N PRO A 211 -18.67 -33.35 -32.99
CA PRO A 211 -19.11 -34.61 -33.57
C PRO A 211 -20.03 -34.34 -34.76
N ILE A 212 -19.89 -35.16 -35.81
CA ILE A 212 -20.78 -35.22 -36.98
C ILE A 212 -22.19 -35.63 -36.53
#